data_AF-A0A9X1X088-F1
#
_entry.id   AF-A0A9X1X088-F1
#
_cell.length_a   1.000
_cell.length_b   1.000
_cell.length_c   1.000
_cell.angle_alpha   90.00
_cell.angle_beta   90.00
_cell.angle_gamma   90.00
#
_symmetry.space_group_name_H-M   'P 1'
#
loop_
_entity.id
_entity.type
_entity.pdbx_description
1 polymer ?
#
loop_
_entity_poly.entity_id
_entity_poly.type
_entity_poly.pdbx_seq_one_letter_code
_entity_poly.pdbx_strand_id
1 'polypeptide(L)'
;METIKIIETDKRLEVHKANISGSEIHMAMLNNTTFRDVAMKNVKIVDANLSDIEIKEAQLGGAYIHGIDLPPKGHPAYIEGARQRPLRFEDCNLNGSTITNCDLSNVEISNCNIKGLKINGVLVEDLLK
;
A
#
# COMPACT_ATOMS: atom_id res chain seq x y z
N MET A 1 -14.76 19.96 -3.80
CA MET A 1 -13.81 19.56 -2.74
C MET A 1 -12.45 20.03 -3.20
N GLU A 2 -11.77 20.81 -2.38
CA GLU A 2 -10.40 21.24 -2.68
C GLU A 2 -9.47 20.03 -2.60
N THR A 3 -8.57 19.90 -3.57
CA THR A 3 -7.59 18.81 -3.61
C THR A 3 -6.27 19.32 -3.06
N ILE A 4 -5.60 18.52 -2.23
CA ILE A 4 -4.23 18.82 -1.82
C ILE A 4 -3.30 18.27 -2.89
N LYS A 5 -2.35 19.09 -3.34
CA LYS A 5 -1.30 18.68 -4.26
C LYS A 5 0.06 18.83 -3.59
N ILE A 6 0.78 17.71 -3.47
CA ILE A 6 2.16 17.68 -3.00
C ILE A 6 3.02 17.23 -4.17
N ILE A 7 3.92 18.10 -4.62
CA ILE A 7 4.76 17.90 -5.79
C ILE A 7 6.19 18.13 -5.35
N GLU A 8 7.08 17.17 -5.62
CA GLU A 8 8.54 17.29 -5.45
C GLU A 8 8.95 17.81 -4.06
N THR A 9 8.70 16.99 -3.03
CA THR A 9 9.12 17.32 -1.66
C THR A 9 10.01 16.25 -1.06
N ASP A 10 11.10 16.70 -0.45
CA ASP A 10 12.00 15.93 0.40
C ASP A 10 11.61 16.01 1.88
N LYS A 11 10.61 16.84 2.23
CA LYS A 11 10.13 16.99 3.60
C LYS A 11 9.26 15.80 3.99
N ARG A 12 9.38 15.40 5.25
CA ARG A 12 8.45 14.43 5.86
C ARG A 12 7.03 15.00 5.82
N LEU A 13 6.11 14.20 5.30
CA LEU A 13 4.68 14.50 5.35
C LEU A 13 4.07 13.91 6.63
N GLU A 14 3.29 14.69 7.37
CA GLU A 14 2.51 14.23 8.52
C GLU A 14 1.03 14.57 8.28
N VAL A 15 0.16 13.57 8.32
CA VAL A 15 -1.29 13.74 8.07
C VAL A 15 -2.07 13.05 9.17
N HIS A 16 -2.75 13.85 10.01
CA HIS A 16 -3.50 13.37 11.17
C HIS A 16 -4.91 13.93 11.14
N LYS A 17 -5.93 13.06 11.27
CA LYS A 17 -7.34 13.46 11.38
C LYS A 17 -7.81 14.38 10.24
N ALA A 18 -7.34 14.10 9.02
CA ALA A 18 -7.59 14.93 7.85
C ALA A 18 -8.36 14.17 6.77
N ASN A 19 -9.15 14.89 6.00
CA ASN A 19 -9.72 14.39 4.76
C ASN A 19 -8.86 14.83 3.59
N ILE A 20 -8.12 13.89 3.02
CA ILE A 20 -7.28 14.13 1.84
C ILE A 20 -7.90 13.49 0.59
N SER A 21 -9.19 13.19 0.60
CA SER A 21 -9.86 12.52 -0.53
C SER A 21 -9.70 13.31 -1.84
N GLY A 22 -9.34 12.61 -2.91
CA GLY A 22 -9.06 13.21 -4.22
C GLY A 22 -7.72 13.96 -4.32
N SER A 23 -6.88 13.92 -3.29
CA SER A 23 -5.56 14.56 -3.32
C SER A 23 -4.57 13.80 -4.20
N GLU A 24 -3.56 14.52 -4.67
CA GLU A 24 -2.50 14.01 -5.52
C GLU A 24 -1.13 14.23 -4.86
N ILE A 25 -0.35 13.16 -4.73
CA ILE A 25 1.00 13.18 -4.18
C ILE A 25 1.94 12.61 -5.25
N HIS A 26 2.81 13.46 -5.80
CA HIS A 26 3.73 13.11 -6.88
C HIS A 26 5.17 13.37 -6.45
N MET A 27 6.05 12.40 -6.68
CA MET A 27 7.49 12.53 -6.42
C MET A 27 7.81 13.01 -4.99
N ALA A 28 7.13 12.45 -3.99
CA ALA A 28 7.29 12.82 -2.59
C ALA A 28 7.98 11.74 -1.76
N MET A 29 8.76 12.16 -0.77
CA MET A 29 9.35 11.26 0.23
C MET A 29 8.33 10.97 1.34
N LEU A 30 7.63 9.82 1.24
CA LEU A 30 6.65 9.35 2.24
C LEU A 30 7.20 8.24 3.14
N ASN A 31 8.52 8.03 3.11
CA ASN A 31 9.15 6.99 3.90
C ASN A 31 9.07 7.31 5.39
N ASN A 32 8.70 6.34 6.21
CA ASN A 32 8.43 6.52 7.64
C ASN A 32 7.30 7.52 7.96
N THR A 33 6.40 7.77 7.03
CA THR A 33 5.19 8.56 7.26
C THR A 33 4.09 7.70 7.88
N THR A 34 3.38 8.25 8.87
CA THR A 34 2.17 7.64 9.43
C THR A 34 0.95 8.43 9.03
N PHE A 35 0.02 7.77 8.34
CA PHE A 35 -1.33 8.26 8.09
C PHE A 35 -2.27 7.66 9.14
N ARG A 36 -2.83 8.52 10.01
CA ARG A 36 -3.73 8.07 11.09
C ARG A 36 -5.05 8.83 11.08
N ASP A 37 -6.15 8.08 11.17
CA ASP A 37 -7.52 8.62 11.18
C ASP A 37 -7.80 9.48 9.94
N VAL A 38 -7.38 9.01 8.75
CA VAL A 38 -7.50 9.77 7.49
C VAL A 38 -8.52 9.18 6.52
N ALA A 39 -9.23 10.06 5.82
CA ALA A 39 -10.03 9.68 4.66
C ALA A 39 -9.18 9.82 3.38
N MET A 40 -8.88 8.69 2.73
CA MET A 40 -8.00 8.61 1.54
C MET A 40 -8.73 8.17 0.27
N LYS A 41 -10.04 8.42 0.19
CA LYS A 41 -10.82 8.02 -0.98
C LYS A 41 -10.27 8.71 -2.23
N ASN A 42 -9.97 7.94 -3.28
CA ASN A 42 -9.46 8.45 -4.56
C ASN A 42 -8.16 9.26 -4.44
N VAL A 43 -7.32 9.02 -3.44
CA VAL A 43 -5.96 9.60 -3.38
C VAL A 43 -5.10 8.92 -4.44
N LYS A 44 -4.33 9.72 -5.19
CA LYS A 44 -3.32 9.21 -6.14
C LYS A 44 -1.92 9.50 -5.61
N ILE A 45 -1.14 8.44 -5.40
CA ILE A 45 0.27 8.53 -5.03
C ILE A 45 1.08 7.96 -6.20
N VAL A 46 1.96 8.76 -6.80
CA VAL A 46 2.76 8.39 -7.98
C VAL A 46 4.22 8.76 -7.74
N ASP A 47 5.13 7.86 -8.14
CA ASP A 47 6.59 8.06 -8.03
C ASP A 47 7.06 8.46 -6.62
N ALA A 48 6.34 8.04 -5.58
CA ALA A 48 6.65 8.35 -4.19
C ALA A 48 7.39 7.20 -3.50
N ASN A 49 8.31 7.54 -2.59
CA ASN A 49 8.94 6.53 -1.74
C ASN A 49 8.01 6.16 -0.57
N LEU A 50 7.36 5.00 -0.64
CA LEU A 50 6.46 4.46 0.38
C LEU A 50 7.14 3.51 1.38
N SER A 51 8.47 3.44 1.39
CA SER A 51 9.20 2.52 2.27
C SER A 51 8.85 2.80 3.73
N ASP A 52 8.46 1.76 4.47
CA ASP A 52 8.09 1.86 5.89
C ASP A 52 6.93 2.84 6.19
N ILE A 53 6.03 3.06 5.23
CA ILE A 53 4.78 3.78 5.47
C ILE A 53 3.88 2.98 6.44
N GLU A 54 3.24 3.68 7.37
CA GLU A 54 2.17 3.12 8.20
C GLU A 54 0.85 3.80 7.87
N ILE A 55 -0.16 3.01 7.49
CA ILE A 55 -1.53 3.48 7.29
C ILE A 55 -2.40 2.78 8.32
N LYS A 56 -2.88 3.53 9.32
CA LYS A 56 -3.63 3.01 10.46
C LYS A 56 -4.99 3.70 10.56
N GLU A 57 -6.03 2.93 10.86
CA GLU A 57 -7.38 3.47 11.08
C GLU A 57 -7.89 4.28 9.86
N ALA A 58 -7.54 3.85 8.63
CA ALA A 58 -7.87 4.56 7.39
C ALA A 58 -8.88 3.79 6.51
N GLN A 59 -9.65 4.52 5.69
CA GLN A 59 -10.54 3.92 4.70
C GLN A 59 -9.80 3.69 3.37
N LEU A 60 -9.54 2.43 3.02
CA LEU A 60 -8.88 2.01 1.77
C LEU A 60 -9.80 1.22 0.81
N GLY A 61 -11.11 1.23 1.04
CA GLY A 61 -12.07 0.52 0.17
C GLY A 61 -11.97 0.97 -1.29
N GLY A 62 -11.65 0.03 -2.19
CA GLY A 62 -11.44 0.29 -3.62
C GLY A 62 -10.05 0.81 -3.98
N ALA A 63 -9.08 0.82 -3.05
CA ALA A 63 -7.70 1.16 -3.37
C ALA A 63 -7.13 0.23 -4.43
N TYR A 64 -6.42 0.81 -5.40
CA TYR A 64 -5.69 0.08 -6.43
C TYR A 64 -4.20 0.33 -6.24
N ILE A 65 -3.49 -0.69 -5.75
CA ILE A 65 -2.05 -0.64 -5.46
C ILE A 65 -1.36 -1.52 -6.49
N HIS A 66 -0.52 -0.92 -7.34
CA HIS A 66 0.14 -1.62 -8.45
C HIS A 66 1.54 -1.06 -8.68
N GLY A 67 2.44 -1.89 -9.23
CA GLY A 67 3.81 -1.46 -9.56
C GLY A 67 4.64 -1.07 -8.33
N ILE A 68 4.36 -1.65 -7.17
CA ILE A 68 5.15 -1.44 -5.96
C ILE A 68 6.34 -2.40 -5.99
N ASP A 69 7.54 -1.84 -6.07
CA ASP A 69 8.81 -2.56 -5.95
C ASP A 69 9.91 -1.57 -5.49
N LEU A 70 11.12 -2.07 -5.22
CA LEU A 70 12.29 -1.23 -5.06
C LEU A 70 12.48 -0.36 -6.32
N PRO A 71 12.80 0.94 -6.15
CA PRO A 71 13.13 1.78 -7.28
C PRO A 71 14.31 1.17 -8.06
N PRO A 72 14.29 1.17 -9.41
CA PRO A 72 15.37 0.60 -10.20
C PRO A 72 16.65 1.45 -10.08
N LYS A 73 17.82 0.84 -10.34
CA LYS A 73 19.10 1.55 -10.34
C LYS A 73 19.05 2.76 -11.29
N GLY A 74 19.43 3.93 -10.78
CA GLY A 74 19.38 5.20 -11.51
C GLY A 74 18.11 6.02 -11.28
N HIS A 75 17.11 5.49 -10.58
CA HIS A 75 15.97 6.27 -10.11
C HIS A 75 16.39 7.22 -8.96
N PRO A 76 15.85 8.44 -8.83
CA PRO A 76 16.21 9.38 -7.76
C PRO A 76 16.05 8.83 -6.33
N ALA A 77 15.09 7.93 -6.14
CA ALA A 77 14.84 7.24 -4.87
C ALA A 77 15.66 5.94 -4.68
N TYR A 78 16.52 5.56 -5.64
CA TYR A 78 17.35 4.36 -5.54
C TYR A 78 18.43 4.53 -4.48
N ILE A 79 18.50 3.56 -3.57
CA ILE A 79 19.55 3.49 -2.54
C ILE A 79 20.20 2.11 -2.68
N GLU A 80 21.51 2.10 -2.98
CA GLU A 80 22.27 0.86 -3.13
C GLU A 80 22.31 0.08 -1.82
N GLY A 81 22.00 -1.23 -1.88
CA GLY A 81 21.97 -2.10 -0.71
C GLY A 81 20.77 -1.88 0.23
N ALA A 82 19.83 -1.00 -0.11
CA ALA A 82 18.62 -0.83 0.69
C ALA A 82 17.83 -2.14 0.77
N ARG A 83 17.41 -2.49 1.99
CA ARG A 83 16.49 -3.59 2.25
C ARG A 83 15.15 -2.98 2.65
N GLN A 84 14.10 -3.34 1.92
CA GLN A 84 12.74 -3.02 2.34
C GLN A 84 12.20 -4.13 3.22
N ARG A 85 11.45 -3.75 4.25
CA ARG A 85 10.64 -4.70 5.01
C ARG A 85 9.54 -5.23 4.09
N PRO A 86 9.19 -6.53 4.14
CA PRO A 86 8.04 -7.05 3.40
C PRO A 86 6.77 -6.29 3.74
N LEU A 87 5.87 -6.13 2.76
CA LEU A 87 4.56 -5.54 2.97
C LEU A 87 3.75 -6.42 3.93
N ARG A 88 3.06 -5.80 4.90
CA ARG A 88 2.24 -6.49 5.89
C ARG A 88 0.83 -5.92 5.90
N PHE A 89 -0.15 -6.82 6.01
CA PHE A 89 -1.54 -6.49 6.27
C PHE A 89 -1.95 -7.19 7.56
N GLU A 90 -2.32 -6.41 8.58
CA GLU A 90 -2.69 -6.90 9.91
C GLU A 90 -4.06 -6.30 10.26
N ASP A 91 -4.97 -7.13 10.76
CA ASP A 91 -6.35 -6.75 11.11
C ASP A 91 -7.12 -6.01 9.99
N CYS A 92 -6.81 -6.34 8.73
CA CYS A 92 -7.41 -5.72 7.54
C CYS A 92 -8.60 -6.54 7.01
N ASN A 93 -9.69 -5.87 6.62
CA ASN A 93 -10.75 -6.51 5.84
C ASN A 93 -10.43 -6.44 4.34
N LEU A 94 -10.00 -7.58 3.78
CA LEU A 94 -9.69 -7.75 2.35
C LEU A 94 -10.79 -8.53 1.60
N ASN A 95 -12.03 -8.55 2.11
CA ASN A 95 -13.13 -9.27 1.47
C ASN A 95 -13.38 -8.75 0.05
N GLY A 96 -13.39 -9.66 -0.92
CA GLY A 96 -13.60 -9.32 -2.33
C GLY A 96 -12.39 -8.71 -3.05
N SER A 97 -11.24 -8.57 -2.38
CA SER A 97 -10.01 -8.11 -2.99
C SER A 97 -9.41 -9.17 -3.93
N THR A 98 -8.65 -8.71 -4.92
CA THR A 98 -7.90 -9.57 -5.85
C THR A 98 -6.42 -9.24 -5.80
N ILE A 99 -5.57 -10.27 -5.78
CA ILE A 99 -4.13 -10.15 -5.91
C ILE A 99 -3.74 -10.88 -7.20
N THR A 100 -3.22 -10.15 -8.18
CA THR A 100 -2.96 -10.67 -9.53
C THR A 100 -1.59 -10.23 -10.01
N ASN A 101 -0.83 -11.15 -10.63
CA ASN A 101 0.51 -10.88 -11.16
C ASN A 101 1.50 -10.33 -10.11
N CYS A 102 1.38 -10.79 -8.87
CA CYS A 102 2.31 -10.45 -7.79
C CYS A 102 3.23 -11.64 -7.50
N ASP A 103 4.47 -11.35 -7.13
CA ASP A 103 5.31 -12.35 -6.47
C ASP A 103 4.79 -12.59 -5.05
N LEU A 104 4.34 -13.81 -4.77
CA LEU A 104 3.83 -14.23 -3.46
C LEU A 104 4.80 -15.16 -2.73
N SER A 105 6.05 -15.24 -3.18
CA SER A 105 7.10 -16.04 -2.54
C SER A 105 7.27 -15.61 -1.08
N ASN A 106 7.24 -16.58 -0.17
CA ASN A 106 7.35 -16.38 1.28
C ASN A 106 6.20 -15.58 1.92
N VAL A 107 5.06 -15.40 1.24
CA VAL A 107 3.86 -14.84 1.86
C VAL A 107 3.25 -15.86 2.82
N GLU A 108 2.99 -15.43 4.05
CA GLU A 108 2.30 -16.20 5.06
C GLU A 108 0.88 -15.67 5.27
N ILE A 109 -0.10 -16.57 5.33
CA ILE A 109 -1.48 -16.26 5.71
C ILE A 109 -1.78 -16.99 7.02
N SER A 110 -1.71 -16.26 8.14
CA SER A 110 -1.95 -16.80 9.48
C SER A 110 -3.07 -16.03 10.20
N ASN A 111 -3.90 -16.75 10.97
CA ASN A 111 -5.03 -16.20 11.72
C ASN A 111 -6.07 -15.42 10.88
N CYS A 112 -6.18 -15.71 9.58
CA CYS A 112 -7.14 -15.08 8.67
C CYS A 112 -8.37 -15.96 8.43
N ASN A 113 -9.52 -15.33 8.16
CA ASN A 113 -10.66 -16.02 7.57
C ASN A 113 -10.39 -16.29 6.08
N ILE A 114 -10.06 -17.55 5.75
CA ILE A 114 -9.75 -17.98 4.38
C ILE A 114 -10.96 -18.51 3.59
N LYS A 115 -12.18 -18.42 4.14
CA LYS A 115 -13.38 -18.91 3.45
C LYS A 115 -13.57 -18.17 2.12
N GLY A 116 -13.65 -18.93 1.03
CA GLY A 116 -13.79 -18.37 -0.32
C GLY A 116 -12.48 -17.84 -0.94
N LEU A 117 -11.35 -17.93 -0.24
CA LEU A 117 -10.03 -17.60 -0.80
C LEU A 117 -9.72 -18.53 -1.99
N LYS A 118 -9.21 -17.97 -3.09
CA LYS A 118 -8.88 -18.72 -4.30
C LYS A 118 -7.43 -18.53 -4.73
N ILE A 119 -6.80 -19.61 -5.18
CA ILE A 119 -5.51 -19.61 -5.90
C ILE A 119 -5.78 -20.09 -7.32
N ASN A 120 -5.49 -19.25 -8.32
CA ASN A 120 -5.78 -19.51 -9.74
C ASN A 120 -7.23 -19.98 -9.99
N GLY A 121 -8.18 -19.38 -9.28
CA GLY A 121 -9.62 -19.70 -9.40
C GLY A 121 -10.09 -20.90 -8.57
N VAL A 122 -9.18 -21.68 -7.99
CA VAL A 122 -9.48 -22.85 -7.16
C VAL A 122 -9.59 -22.45 -5.70
N LEU A 123 -10.62 -22.90 -4.97
CA LEU A 123 -10.77 -22.61 -3.55
C LEU A 123 -9.62 -23.25 -2.75
N VAL A 124 -9.03 -22.49 -1.82
CA VAL A 124 -7.98 -23.02 -0.92
C VAL A 124 -8.51 -24.18 -0.08
N GLU A 125 -9.78 -24.13 0.32
CA GLU A 125 -10.45 -25.24 1.03
C GLU A 125 -10.51 -26.55 0.22
N ASP A 126 -10.41 -26.48 -1.12
CA ASP A 126 -10.32 -27.66 -1.98
C ASP A 126 -8.88 -28.11 -2.23
N LEU A 127 -7.90 -27.23 -2.02
CA LEU A 127 -6.46 -27.54 -2.17
C LEU A 127 -5.85 -28.18 -0.90
N LEU A 128 -6.46 -27.95 0.27
CA LEU A 128 -5.97 -28.43 1.57
C LEU A 128 -6.53 -29.80 1.99
N LYS A 129 -7.29 -30.46 1.12
CA LYS A 129 -7.83 -31.82 1.32
C LYS A 129 -6.83 -32.86 0.85
#